data_AF-A0A8S1JC19-F1
#
_entry.id   AF-A0A8S1JC19-F1
#
_cell.length_a   1.000
_cell.length_b   1.000
_cell.length_c   1.000
_cell.angle_alpha   90.00
_cell.angle_beta   90.00
_cell.angle_gamma   90.00
#
_symmetry.space_group_name_H-M   'P 1'
#
loop_
_entity.id
_entity.type
_entity.pdbx_description
1 polymer ?
#
loop_
_entity_poly.entity_id
_entity_poly.type
_entity_poly.pdbx_seq_one_letter_code
_entity_poly.pdbx_strand_id
1 'polypeptide(L)'
;MAPAVAARKALAGAPLGLGSDLGRRRPVVDSTVYANARSKNIVINPQKQGVNSVKNKVVRENLLGQSKTMERKGWLDPQGRKGKGLGVYRFAKKYGTNVDGYSPIYTPDIWSKTGESYDMGQNGLIIWGLLLALGFFVAIRLVVATSAL
;
A
#
# COMPACT_ATOMS: atom_id res chain seq x y z
N MET A 1 12.58 -60.48 -35.59
CA MET A 1 11.75 -59.46 -34.95
C MET A 1 12.63 -58.68 -33.99
N ALA A 2 13.18 -57.55 -34.43
CA ALA A 2 14.09 -56.72 -33.65
C ALA A 2 13.43 -55.35 -33.41
N PRO A 3 13.39 -54.83 -32.17
CA PRO A 3 12.68 -53.59 -31.89
C PRO A 3 13.48 -52.36 -32.33
N ALA A 4 12.78 -51.43 -32.98
CA ALA A 4 13.31 -50.13 -33.40
C ALA A 4 13.62 -49.25 -32.18
N VAL A 5 14.87 -48.77 -32.08
CA VAL A 5 15.30 -47.80 -31.08
C VAL A 5 14.96 -46.39 -31.57
N ALA A 6 13.98 -45.75 -30.93
CA ALA A 6 13.58 -44.39 -31.23
C ALA A 6 14.67 -43.38 -30.82
N ALA A 7 15.13 -42.57 -31.77
CA ALA A 7 16.04 -41.46 -31.54
C ALA A 7 15.37 -40.36 -30.71
N ARG A 8 15.87 -40.10 -29.50
CA ARG A 8 15.44 -38.97 -28.68
C ARG A 8 16.10 -37.69 -29.18
N LYS A 9 15.29 -36.72 -29.63
CA LYS A 9 15.74 -35.35 -29.93
C LYS A 9 16.38 -34.73 -28.69
N ALA A 10 17.59 -34.20 -28.84
CA ALA A 10 18.25 -33.38 -27.83
C ALA A 10 17.43 -32.11 -27.57
N LEU A 11 17.06 -31.89 -26.31
CA LEU A 11 16.44 -30.66 -25.84
C LEU A 11 17.52 -29.58 -25.80
N ALA A 12 17.35 -28.57 -26.65
CA ALA A 12 18.29 -27.49 -26.85
C ALA A 12 18.51 -26.65 -25.58
N GLY A 13 19.78 -26.50 -25.22
CA GLY A 13 20.40 -25.23 -24.83
C GLY A 13 19.91 -24.53 -23.57
N ALA A 14 20.52 -24.85 -22.43
CA ALA A 14 20.78 -23.86 -21.38
C ALA A 14 22.30 -23.65 -21.31
N PRO A 15 22.84 -22.47 -21.65
CA PRO A 15 24.25 -22.20 -21.39
C PRO A 15 24.45 -22.03 -19.88
N LEU A 16 25.14 -22.97 -19.26
CA LEU A 16 25.72 -22.86 -17.92
C LEU A 16 26.82 -21.80 -17.96
N GLY A 17 26.43 -20.54 -17.79
CA GLY A 17 27.36 -19.44 -17.54
C GLY A 17 27.96 -19.56 -16.13
N LEU A 18 29.13 -20.18 -16.05
CA LEU A 18 30.02 -20.13 -14.89
C LEU A 18 30.64 -18.73 -14.82
N GLY A 19 29.91 -17.77 -14.24
CA GLY A 19 30.32 -16.38 -14.09
C GLY A 19 30.39 -16.00 -12.62
N SER A 20 31.59 -15.76 -12.11
CA SER A 20 31.88 -15.28 -10.77
C SER A 20 31.48 -13.81 -10.62
N ASP A 21 30.20 -13.55 -10.36
CA ASP A 21 29.70 -12.23 -9.95
C ASP A 21 29.00 -12.32 -8.60
N LEU A 22 29.79 -12.22 -7.53
CA LEU A 22 29.33 -11.97 -6.16
C LEU A 22 28.86 -10.51 -5.98
N GLY A 23 28.05 -10.03 -6.93
CA GLY A 23 27.30 -8.79 -6.79
C GLY A 23 26.07 -9.05 -5.93
N ARG A 24 26.02 -8.45 -4.74
CA ARG A 24 24.86 -8.46 -3.82
C ARG A 24 23.55 -8.21 -4.59
N ARG A 25 22.85 -9.28 -4.96
CA ARG A 25 21.48 -9.21 -5.44
C ARG A 25 20.63 -8.81 -4.24
N ARG A 26 20.23 -7.54 -4.21
CA ARG A 26 19.17 -7.09 -3.30
C ARG A 26 17.95 -7.98 -3.59
N PRO A 27 17.31 -8.58 -2.58
CA PRO A 27 16.05 -9.25 -2.81
C PRO A 27 15.09 -8.19 -3.35
N VAL A 28 14.73 -8.32 -4.63
CA VAL A 28 13.58 -7.63 -5.19
C VAL A 28 12.41 -8.27 -4.48
N VAL A 29 11.89 -7.61 -3.45
CA VAL A 29 10.62 -7.97 -2.85
C VAL A 29 9.59 -7.76 -3.95
N ASP A 30 9.11 -8.86 -4.52
CA ASP A 30 7.99 -8.83 -5.44
C ASP A 30 6.77 -8.40 -4.63
N SER A 31 6.46 -7.10 -4.69
CA SER A 31 5.23 -6.55 -4.12
C SER A 31 4.09 -6.84 -5.08
N THR A 32 3.83 -8.11 -5.38
CA THR A 32 2.59 -8.53 -6.02
C THR A 32 1.48 -8.39 -4.98
N VAL A 33 0.96 -7.17 -4.89
CA VAL A 33 -0.31 -6.91 -4.23
C VAL A 33 -1.35 -7.75 -4.99
N TYR A 34 -1.99 -8.69 -4.31
CA TYR A 34 -3.18 -9.37 -4.82
C TYR A 34 -4.32 -8.33 -4.91
N ALA A 35 -4.27 -7.49 -5.94
CA ALA A 35 -5.30 -6.55 -6.27
C ALA A 35 -6.46 -7.33 -6.91
N ASN A 36 -7.57 -7.42 -6.18
CA ASN A 36 -8.84 -7.82 -6.75
C ASN A 36 -9.12 -6.93 -7.98
N ALA A 37 -9.41 -7.53 -9.14
CA ALA A 37 -9.34 -6.95 -10.49
C ALA A 37 -10.30 -5.76 -10.76
N ARG A 38 -10.94 -5.20 -9.73
CA ARG A 38 -11.83 -4.05 -9.81
C ARG A 38 -11.40 -2.88 -8.92
N SER A 39 -10.18 -2.90 -8.38
CA SER A 39 -9.56 -1.72 -7.78
C SER A 39 -9.10 -0.80 -8.91
N LYS A 40 -9.73 0.38 -9.07
CA LYS A 40 -9.13 1.44 -9.89
C LYS A 40 -7.69 1.60 -9.41
N ASN A 41 -6.72 1.39 -10.30
CA ASN A 41 -5.31 1.62 -10.00
C ASN A 41 -5.15 3.09 -9.55
N ILE A 42 -5.22 3.31 -8.24
CA ILE A 42 -4.80 4.57 -7.63
C ILE A 42 -3.29 4.53 -7.79
N VAL A 43 -2.79 5.19 -8.83
CA VAL A 43 -1.35 5.42 -8.97
C VAL A 43 -0.94 6.26 -7.78
N ILE A 44 -0.33 5.61 -6.79
CA ILE A 44 0.19 6.29 -5.62
C ILE A 44 1.36 7.14 -6.11
N ASN A 45 1.18 8.46 -6.12
CA ASN A 45 2.28 9.36 -6.42
C ASN A 45 3.01 9.67 -5.11
N PRO A 46 4.20 9.09 -4.85
CA PRO A 46 4.91 9.23 -3.57
C PRO A 46 5.37 10.68 -3.29
N GLN A 47 5.30 11.58 -4.27
CA GLN A 47 5.61 13.00 -4.09
C GLN A 47 4.37 13.83 -3.73
N LYS A 48 3.16 13.36 -4.06
CA LYS A 48 1.89 14.07 -3.75
C LYS A 48 1.11 13.43 -2.59
N GLN A 49 1.45 12.20 -2.24
CA GLN A 49 0.77 11.38 -1.24
C GLN A 49 1.72 11.03 -0.11
N GLY A 50 1.18 10.67 1.05
CA GLY A 50 1.95 10.37 2.24
C GLY A 50 2.28 11.60 3.09
N VAL A 51 3.53 11.81 3.50
CA VAL A 51 3.91 12.92 4.41
C VAL A 51 3.52 14.30 3.88
N ASN A 52 3.46 14.44 2.56
CA ASN A 52 3.03 15.68 1.91
C ASN A 52 1.50 15.93 1.99
N SER A 53 0.71 14.90 2.32
CA SER A 53 -0.73 15.01 2.60
C SER A 53 -1.03 15.41 4.06
N VAL A 54 -0.04 15.34 4.95
CA VAL A 54 -0.17 15.71 6.37
C VAL A 54 -0.48 17.20 6.50
N LYS A 55 -1.71 17.50 6.94
CA LYS A 55 -2.20 18.88 7.11
C LYS A 55 -1.44 19.64 8.21
N ASN A 56 -0.98 18.95 9.26
CA ASN A 56 -0.25 19.56 10.35
C ASN A 56 1.21 19.83 9.96
N LYS A 57 1.56 21.12 9.79
CA LYS A 57 2.91 21.58 9.40
C LYS A 57 4.00 21.06 10.34
N VAL A 58 3.76 21.05 11.65
CA VAL A 58 4.77 20.63 12.65
C VAL A 58 5.06 19.14 12.53
N VAL A 59 4.01 18.32 12.43
CA VAL A 59 4.16 16.86 12.24
C VAL A 59 4.88 16.58 10.93
N ARG A 60 4.49 17.26 9.85
CA ARG A 60 5.13 17.13 8.54
C ARG A 60 6.61 17.48 8.56
N GLU A 61 6.98 18.60 9.18
CA GLU A 61 8.37 19.05 9.34
C GLU A 61 9.20 18.05 10.13
N ASN A 62 8.67 17.50 11.22
CA ASN A 62 9.33 16.47 12.02
C ASN A 62 9.58 15.19 11.20
N LEU A 63 8.59 14.72 10.45
CA LEU A 63 8.73 13.53 9.59
C LEU A 63 9.74 13.75 8.46
N LEU A 64 9.87 14.97 7.96
CA LEU A 64 10.88 15.37 6.97
C LEU A 64 12.24 15.70 7.60
N GLY A 65 12.35 15.72 8.93
CA GLY A 65 13.55 16.12 9.66
C GLY A 65 13.96 17.56 9.39
N GLN A 66 13.01 18.43 9.06
CA GLN A 66 13.21 19.85 8.83
C GLN A 66 12.81 20.63 10.08
N SER A 67 13.52 21.72 10.36
CA SER A 67 13.13 22.64 11.43
C SER A 67 12.92 24.05 10.89
N LYS A 68 12.05 24.82 11.55
CA LYS A 68 11.76 26.21 11.20
C LYS A 68 12.99 27.11 11.21
N THR A 69 14.04 26.74 11.95
CA THR A 69 15.27 27.53 12.03
C THR A 69 16.15 27.36 10.80
N MET A 70 15.96 26.30 10.02
CA MET A 70 16.75 26.01 8.81
C MET A 70 16.48 26.96 7.66
N GLU A 71 15.29 27.55 7.58
CA GLU A 71 14.92 28.54 6.58
C GLU A 71 15.52 29.93 6.89
N ARG A 72 16.08 30.14 8.09
CA ARG A 72 16.62 31.44 8.51
C ARG A 72 17.95 31.73 7.80
N LYS A 73 18.12 32.99 7.40
CA LYS A 73 19.37 33.47 6.81
C LYS A 73 20.51 33.33 7.83
N GLY A 74 21.61 32.69 7.43
CA GLY A 74 22.75 32.43 8.30
C GLY A 74 22.61 31.20 9.19
N TRP A 75 21.61 30.34 8.97
CA TRP A 75 21.50 29.08 9.70
C TRP A 75 22.77 28.23 9.54
N LEU A 76 23.28 27.76 10.68
CA LEU A 76 24.42 26.87 10.77
C LEU A 76 23.92 25.44 11.00
N ASP A 77 24.53 24.48 10.31
CA ASP A 77 24.31 23.07 10.59
C ASP A 77 24.81 22.71 12.00
N PRO A 78 24.44 21.55 12.56
CA PRO A 78 24.93 21.10 13.86
C PRO A 78 26.47 20.98 13.98
N GLN A 79 27.20 21.08 12.85
CA GLN A 79 28.65 21.05 12.78
C GLN A 79 29.25 22.47 12.66
N GLY A 80 28.45 23.53 12.81
CA GLY A 80 28.89 24.93 12.76
C GLY A 80 29.21 25.44 11.35
N ARG A 81 28.79 24.75 10.29
CA ARG A 81 29.00 25.17 8.90
C ARG A 81 27.73 25.82 8.35
N LYS A 82 27.86 26.64 7.30
CA LYS A 82 26.69 27.18 6.59
C LYS A 82 25.76 26.05 6.18
N GLY A 83 24.54 26.10 6.71
CA GLY A 83 23.58 25.04 6.54
C GLY A 83 23.09 24.90 5.10
N LYS A 84 22.95 23.66 4.64
CA LYS A 84 22.55 23.33 3.25
C LYS A 84 21.04 23.11 3.08
N GLY A 85 20.25 23.33 4.14
CA GLY A 85 18.81 23.06 4.13
C GLY A 85 18.43 21.57 4.01
N LEU A 86 19.36 20.65 4.27
CA LEU A 86 19.18 19.21 4.03
C LEU A 86 18.46 18.45 5.16
N GLY A 87 18.06 19.14 6.22
CA GLY A 87 17.45 18.54 7.41
C GLY A 87 18.37 17.57 8.15
N VAL A 88 17.78 16.78 9.03
CA VAL A 88 18.38 15.56 9.58
C VAL A 88 18.60 14.53 8.46
N TYR A 89 17.70 14.50 7.47
CA TYR A 89 17.68 13.49 6.40
C TYR A 89 18.17 14.04 5.06
N ARG A 90 19.48 13.90 4.82
CA ARG A 90 20.16 14.40 3.61
C ARG A 90 19.60 13.87 2.28
N PHE A 91 18.90 12.74 2.32
CA PHE A 91 18.35 12.08 1.13
C PHE A 91 16.81 12.16 1.04
N ALA A 92 16.17 12.99 1.88
CA ALA A 92 14.72 13.22 1.77
C ALA A 92 14.33 13.63 0.34
N LYS A 93 15.13 14.47 -0.34
CA LYS A 93 14.89 14.84 -1.74
C LYS A 93 14.97 13.65 -2.74
N LYS A 94 15.77 12.62 -2.44
CA LYS A 94 15.96 11.47 -3.33
C LYS A 94 14.87 10.42 -3.14
N TYR A 95 14.48 10.17 -1.90
CA TYR A 95 13.55 9.10 -1.55
C TYR A 95 12.12 9.60 -1.29
N GLY A 96 11.96 10.86 -0.89
CA GLY A 96 10.69 11.52 -0.58
C GLY A 96 10.65 11.96 0.89
N THR A 97 10.79 11.01 1.82
CA THR A 97 10.69 11.26 3.25
C THR A 97 11.53 10.26 4.08
N ASN A 98 11.55 10.39 5.41
CA ASN A 98 12.11 9.41 6.34
C ASN A 98 11.26 8.11 6.38
N VAL A 99 11.85 7.03 6.92
CA VAL A 99 11.18 5.73 7.19
C VAL A 99 9.83 5.94 7.89
N ASP A 100 9.80 6.76 8.95
CA ASP A 100 8.59 7.04 9.72
C ASP A 100 7.53 7.80 8.92
N GLY A 101 7.95 8.50 7.87
CA GLY A 101 7.08 9.19 6.94
C GLY A 101 6.29 8.27 6.02
N TYR A 102 6.75 7.03 5.83
CA TYR A 102 5.98 6.00 5.13
C TYR A 102 5.04 5.23 6.06
N SER A 103 5.00 5.58 7.35
CA SER A 103 4.12 4.90 8.28
C SER A 103 2.65 5.20 7.91
N PRO A 104 1.81 4.16 7.76
CA PRO A 104 0.40 4.32 7.46
C PRO A 104 -0.32 5.28 8.43
N ILE A 105 0.08 5.34 9.70
CA ILE A 105 -0.58 6.19 10.71
C ILE A 105 -0.61 7.69 10.35
N TYR A 106 0.35 8.16 9.54
CA TYR A 106 0.41 9.57 9.11
C TYR A 106 -0.02 9.79 7.67
N THR A 107 -0.46 8.72 7.00
CA THR A 107 -0.68 8.71 5.55
C THR A 107 -2.01 8.01 5.21
N PRO A 108 -3.16 8.51 5.73
CA PRO A 108 -4.46 7.88 5.48
C PRO A 108 -4.85 7.89 3.99
N ASP A 109 -4.23 8.75 3.19
CA ASP A 109 -4.45 8.86 1.76
C ASP A 109 -3.90 7.68 0.94
N ILE A 110 -2.96 6.91 1.48
CA ILE A 110 -2.40 5.71 0.84
C ILE A 110 -3.01 4.41 1.38
N TRP A 111 -3.98 4.49 2.29
CA TRP A 111 -4.61 3.29 2.86
C TRP A 111 -5.39 2.54 1.78
N SER A 112 -5.32 1.20 1.86
CA SER A 112 -6.13 0.38 0.98
C SER A 112 -7.61 0.64 1.25
N LYS A 113 -8.35 1.00 0.21
CA LYS A 113 -9.82 1.10 0.27
C LYS A 113 -10.50 -0.23 0.58
N THR A 114 -9.80 -1.36 0.42
CA THR A 114 -10.34 -2.71 0.63
C THR A 114 -10.11 -3.25 2.05
N GLY A 115 -9.39 -2.53 2.92
CA GLY A 115 -9.08 -2.98 4.28
C GLY A 115 -9.92 -2.28 5.35
N GLU A 116 -10.41 -3.05 6.33
CA GLU A 116 -11.12 -2.71 7.60
C GLU A 116 -12.13 -1.54 7.61
N SER A 117 -12.44 -0.95 6.46
CA SER A 117 -13.40 0.14 6.31
C SER A 117 -14.66 -0.44 5.69
N TYR A 118 -15.69 -0.63 6.52
CA TYR A 118 -17.02 -1.00 6.02
C TYR A 118 -17.69 0.25 5.44
N ASP A 119 -17.63 0.39 4.12
CA ASP A 119 -18.12 1.58 3.40
C ASP A 119 -19.32 1.25 2.49
N MET A 120 -20.19 0.32 2.91
CA MET A 120 -21.44 0.04 2.20
C MET A 120 -22.46 1.20 2.32
N GLY A 121 -22.25 2.14 3.25
CA GLY A 121 -23.00 3.38 3.38
C GLY A 121 -24.51 3.18 3.35
N GLN A 122 -25.21 4.04 2.59
CA GLN A 122 -26.66 3.99 2.42
C GLN A 122 -27.14 2.67 1.78
N ASN A 123 -26.36 2.09 0.87
CA ASN A 123 -26.72 0.83 0.22
C ASN A 123 -26.73 -0.33 1.24
N GLY A 124 -25.78 -0.35 2.17
CA GLY A 124 -25.74 -1.31 3.28
C GLY A 124 -26.95 -1.16 4.19
N LEU A 125 -27.33 0.08 4.51
CA LEU A 125 -28.51 0.35 5.33
C LEU A 125 -29.81 -0.13 4.65
N ILE A 126 -29.94 0.07 3.33
CA ILE A 126 -31.08 -0.43 2.56
C ILE A 126 -31.13 -1.96 2.61
N ILE A 127 -30.00 -2.63 2.38
CA ILE A 127 -29.91 -4.10 2.44
C ILE A 127 -30.33 -4.61 3.83
N TRP A 128 -29.86 -3.98 4.90
CA TRP A 128 -30.26 -4.31 6.27
C TRP A 128 -31.76 -4.09 6.51
N GLY A 129 -32.30 -2.98 6.05
CA GLY A 129 -33.73 -2.69 6.14
C GLY A 129 -34.59 -3.72 5.42
N LEU A 130 -34.15 -4.14 4.22
CA LEU A 130 -34.84 -5.15 3.41
C LEU A 130 -34.80 -6.53 4.08
N LEU A 131 -33.64 -6.90 4.64
CA LEU A 131 -33.46 -8.14 5.40
C LEU A 131 -34.40 -8.18 6.62
N LEU A 132 -34.46 -7.09 7.39
CA LEU A 132 -35.35 -6.98 8.55
C LEU A 132 -36.82 -7.05 8.15
N ALA A 133 -37.22 -6.33 7.09
CA ALA A 133 -38.59 -6.32 6.61
C ALA A 133 -39.03 -7.73 6.14
N LEU A 134 -38.16 -8.45 5.43
CA LEU A 134 -38.43 -9.82 5.01
C LEU A 134 -38.57 -10.76 6.23
N GLY A 135 -37.67 -10.62 7.21
CA GLY A 135 -37.72 -11.38 8.46
C GLY A 135 -39.02 -11.16 9.23
N PHE A 136 -39.44 -9.90 9.39
CA PHE A 136 -40.72 -9.57 10.03
C PHE A 136 -41.91 -10.09 9.23
N PHE A 137 -41.87 -10.00 7.90
CA PHE A 137 -42.94 -10.53 7.06
C PHE A 137 -43.13 -12.03 7.26
N VAL A 138 -42.04 -12.81 7.23
CA VAL A 138 -42.10 -14.26 7.47
C VAL A 138 -42.59 -14.56 8.88
N ALA A 139 -42.09 -13.86 9.90
CA ALA A 139 -42.50 -14.07 11.29
C ALA A 139 -44.00 -13.79 11.50
N ILE A 140 -44.50 -12.67 10.99
CA ILE A 140 -45.93 -12.33 11.07
C ILE A 140 -46.77 -13.37 10.32
N ARG A 141 -46.34 -13.77 9.12
CA ARG A 141 -47.09 -14.75 8.34
C ARG A 141 -47.15 -16.10 9.06
N LEU A 142 -46.05 -16.52 9.68
CA LEU A 142 -45.98 -17.75 10.47
C LEU A 142 -46.94 -17.69 11.65
N VAL A 143 -46.90 -16.59 12.44
CA VAL A 143 -47.81 -16.40 13.58
C VAL A 143 -49.25 -16.47 13.11
N VAL A 144 -49.67 -15.72 12.09
CA VAL A 144 -51.08 -15.75 11.63
C VAL A 144 -51.48 -17.14 11.13
N ALA A 145 -50.59 -17.84 10.42
CA ALA A 145 -50.87 -19.17 9.91
C ALA A 145 -51.00 -20.23 11.02
N THR A 146 -50.22 -20.13 12.10
CA THR A 146 -50.28 -21.07 13.23
C THR A 146 -51.27 -20.65 14.32
N SER A 147 -51.62 -19.37 14.44
CA SER A 147 -52.64 -18.85 15.37
C SER A 147 -54.07 -19.11 14.87
N ALA A 148 -54.23 -19.47 13.60
CA ALA A 148 -55.51 -19.85 12.99
C ALA A 148 -55.81 -21.36 13.13
N LEU A 149 -54.97 -22.10 13.85
CA LEU A 149 -55.15 -23.51 14.19
C LEU A 149 -55.71 -23.66 15.61
#